data_AF-A0A6V7M417-F1
#
_entry.id   AF-A0A6V7M417-F1
#
_cell.length_a   1.000
_cell.length_b   1.000
_cell.length_c   1.000
_cell.angle_alpha   90.00
_cell.angle_beta   90.00
_cell.angle_gamma   90.00
#
_symmetry.space_group_name_H-M   'P 1'
#
loop_
_entity.id
_entity.type
_entity.pdbx_description
1 polymer ?
#
loop_
_entity_poly.entity_id
_entity_poly.type
_entity_poly.pdbx_seq_one_letter_code
_entity_poly.pdbx_strand_id
1 'polypeptide(L)'
;CPIDTRQVLAENILLVGGTTMAKGFTARLKSELLALLSSDLYSDKLKIKTFKFHTAPCKPNYTVWLGGAIFGIADLPSRCILKETYLKDNRVPDWASLLDNKKEDLGAGI
;
A
#
# COMPACT_ATOMS: atom_id res chain seq x y z
N CYS A 1 -11.48 -1.80 3.11
CA CYS A 1 -11.46 -2.47 1.79
C CYS A 1 -12.77 -3.25 1.57
N PRO A 2 -13.16 -3.46 0.30
CA PRO A 2 -14.26 -4.33 -0.11
C PRO A 2 -14.18 -5.74 0.50
N ILE A 3 -15.32 -6.42 0.67
CA ILE A 3 -15.41 -7.68 1.45
C ILE A 3 -14.56 -8.80 0.83
N ASP A 4 -14.60 -8.93 -0.48
CA ASP A 4 -13.86 -9.87 -1.32
C ASP A 4 -12.33 -9.77 -1.15
N THR A 5 -11.79 -8.58 -0.93
CA THR A 5 -10.34 -8.38 -0.78
C THR A 5 -9.82 -8.59 0.65
N ARG A 6 -10.70 -8.57 1.67
CA ARG A 6 -10.29 -8.58 3.09
C ARG A 6 -9.47 -9.80 3.45
N GLN A 7 -9.91 -10.99 3.03
CA GLN A 7 -9.22 -12.23 3.37
C GLN A 7 -7.83 -12.26 2.72
N VAL A 8 -7.74 -11.92 1.43
CA VAL A 8 -6.47 -11.90 0.69
C VAL A 8 -5.48 -10.94 1.35
N LEU A 9 -5.93 -9.74 1.75
CA LEU A 9 -5.06 -8.77 2.43
C LEU A 9 -4.62 -9.25 3.83
N ALA A 10 -5.52 -9.85 4.60
CA ALA A 10 -5.19 -10.39 5.93
C ALA A 10 -4.18 -11.55 5.88
N GLU A 11 -4.23 -12.34 4.80
CA GLU A 11 -3.31 -13.44 4.55
C GLU A 11 -2.01 -13.00 3.85
N ASN A 12 -1.83 -11.72 3.56
CA ASN A 12 -0.65 -11.20 2.88
C ASN A 12 -0.11 -9.91 3.54
N ILE A 13 0.13 -9.98 4.85
CA ILE A 13 0.69 -8.85 5.60
C ILE A 13 2.21 -8.84 5.48
N LEU A 14 2.77 -7.72 5.03
CA LEU A 14 4.19 -7.45 5.00
C LEU A 14 4.53 -6.34 6.00
N LEU A 15 5.49 -6.58 6.89
CA LEU A 15 5.96 -5.59 7.86
C LEU A 15 7.25 -4.94 7.36
N VAL A 16 7.26 -3.60 7.30
CA VAL A 16 8.39 -2.79 6.84
C VAL A 16 8.59 -1.59 7.77
N GLY A 17 9.76 -0.95 7.70
CA GLY A 17 10.16 0.15 8.57
C GLY A 17 10.90 -0.30 9.83
N GLY A 18 11.71 0.61 10.39
CA GLY A 18 12.63 0.30 11.49
C GLY A 18 11.96 -0.24 12.76
N THR A 19 10.80 0.31 13.14
CA THR A 19 10.07 -0.09 14.37
C THR A 19 9.65 -1.55 14.36
N THR A 20 9.36 -2.11 13.19
CA THR A 20 8.93 -3.52 13.06
C THR A 20 10.04 -4.53 13.36
N MET A 21 11.30 -4.07 13.45
CA MET A 21 12.45 -4.90 13.81
C MET A 21 12.59 -5.11 15.32
N ALA A 22 11.76 -4.48 16.16
CA ALA A 22 11.78 -4.72 17.60
C ALA A 22 11.50 -6.20 17.91
N LYS A 23 12.26 -6.77 18.86
CA LYS A 23 12.15 -8.18 19.22
C LYS A 23 10.72 -8.50 19.68
N GLY A 24 10.11 -9.50 19.06
CA GLY A 24 8.74 -9.93 19.38
C GLY A 24 7.62 -9.08 18.80
N PHE A 25 7.93 -8.03 18.02
CA PHE A 25 6.93 -7.13 17.45
C PHE A 25 5.84 -7.88 16.65
N THR A 26 6.25 -8.74 15.71
CA THR A 26 5.29 -9.50 14.87
C THR A 26 4.37 -10.39 15.70
N ALA A 27 4.89 -11.06 16.73
CA ALA A 27 4.09 -11.90 17.62
C ALA A 27 3.07 -11.07 18.41
N ARG A 28 3.52 -9.93 18.97
CA ARG A 28 2.64 -9.00 19.67
C ARG A 28 1.55 -8.46 18.75
N LEU A 29 1.91 -7.97 17.57
CA LEU A 29 0.97 -7.44 16.59
C LEU A 29 -0.07 -8.49 16.19
N LYS A 30 0.34 -9.74 15.94
CA LYS A 30 -0.58 -10.83 15.63
C LYS A 30 -1.58 -11.07 16.77
N SER A 31 -1.11 -11.07 18.02
CA SER A 31 -1.97 -11.23 19.19
C SER A 31 -3.01 -10.11 19.31
N GLU A 32 -2.59 -8.86 19.10
CA GLU A 32 -3.49 -7.70 19.14
C GLU A 32 -4.54 -7.76 18.02
N LEU A 33 -4.13 -8.13 16.80
CA LEU A 33 -5.06 -8.29 15.69
C LEU A 33 -6.13 -9.36 15.96
N LEU A 34 -5.72 -10.50 16.55
CA LEU A 34 -6.66 -11.56 16.94
C LEU A 34 -7.60 -11.12 18.06
N ALA A 35 -7.09 -10.38 19.06
CA ALA A 35 -7.91 -9.82 20.12
C ALA A 35 -8.94 -8.83 19.57
N LEU A 36 -8.55 -7.97 18.62
CA LEU A 36 -9.45 -7.01 17.97
C LEU A 36 -10.53 -7.70 17.14
N LEU A 37 -10.25 -8.81 16.46
CA LEU A 37 -11.29 -9.57 15.75
C LEU A 37 -12.40 -10.07 16.67
N SER A 38 -12.08 -10.39 17.92
CA SER A 38 -13.05 -10.82 18.92
C SER A 38 -13.78 -9.67 19.62
N SER A 39 -13.37 -8.42 19.38
CA SER A 39 -14.00 -7.26 20.00
C SER A 39 -15.34 -6.93 19.35
N ASP A 40 -16.26 -6.35 20.12
CA ASP A 40 -17.60 -5.94 19.66
C ASP A 40 -17.56 -5.01 18.45
N LEU A 41 -16.48 -4.24 18.29
CA LEU A 41 -16.32 -3.32 17.16
C LEU A 41 -16.18 -4.04 15.81
N TYR A 42 -15.54 -5.22 15.81
CA TYR A 42 -15.10 -5.92 14.59
C TYR A 42 -15.65 -7.33 14.43
N SER A 43 -16.13 -7.97 15.50
CA SER A 43 -16.60 -9.36 15.51
C SER A 43 -17.64 -9.65 14.43
N ASP A 44 -18.54 -8.70 14.15
CA ASP A 44 -19.57 -8.83 13.11
C ASP A 44 -19.15 -8.31 11.73
N LYS A 45 -18.13 -7.45 11.67
CA LYS A 45 -17.71 -6.78 10.43
C LYS A 45 -16.57 -7.52 9.72
N LEU A 46 -15.70 -8.18 10.48
CA LEU A 46 -14.48 -8.81 9.98
C LEU A 46 -14.50 -10.31 10.32
N LYS A 47 -14.99 -11.12 9.37
CA LYS A 47 -14.96 -12.58 9.48
C LYS A 47 -13.63 -13.16 8.98
N ILE A 48 -12.52 -12.53 9.37
CA ILE A 48 -11.15 -12.97 9.04
C ILE A 48 -10.78 -14.13 9.95
N LYS A 49 -10.24 -15.22 9.40
CA LYS A 49 -9.85 -16.40 10.19
C LYS A 49 -8.38 -16.43 10.56
N THR A 50 -7.54 -15.89 9.69
CA THR A 50 -6.09 -16.05 9.78
C THR A 50 -5.39 -14.78 9.34
N PHE A 51 -4.39 -14.37 10.12
CA PHE A 51 -3.40 -13.39 9.71
C PHE A 51 -2.09 -14.10 9.38
N LYS A 52 -1.57 -13.88 8.17
CA LYS A 52 -0.28 -14.42 7.74
C LYS A 52 0.68 -13.27 7.47
N PHE A 53 1.90 -13.42 7.98
CA PHE A 53 2.97 -12.45 7.85
C PHE A 53 4.04 -13.05 6.94
N HIS A 54 4.39 -12.32 5.87
CA HIS A 54 5.45 -12.72 4.94
C HIS A 54 6.72 -11.92 5.23
N THR A 55 7.86 -12.50 4.85
CA THR A 55 9.17 -11.87 4.99
C THR A 55 9.68 -11.41 3.64
N ALA A 56 10.15 -10.16 3.58
CA ALA A 56 10.90 -9.65 2.43
C ALA A 56 12.29 -10.33 2.33
N PRO A 57 12.95 -10.30 1.16
CA PRO A 57 14.32 -10.83 0.98
C PRO A 57 15.41 -9.97 1.66
N CYS A 58 15.04 -9.03 2.51
CA CYS A 58 15.90 -8.03 3.11
C CYS A 58 15.37 -7.56 4.47
N LYS A 59 16.15 -6.77 5.21
CA LYS A 59 15.70 -6.28 6.52
C LYS A 59 14.56 -5.26 6.37
N PRO A 60 13.53 -5.30 7.24
CA PRO A 60 12.34 -4.44 7.15
C PRO A 60 12.63 -2.93 7.00
N ASN A 61 13.70 -2.43 7.61
CA ASN A 61 14.03 -1.01 7.62
C ASN A 61 14.40 -0.43 6.25
N TYR A 62 14.82 -1.26 5.28
CA TYR A 62 15.15 -0.79 3.93
C TYR A 62 14.37 -1.52 2.82
N THR A 63 13.38 -2.35 3.17
CA THR A 63 12.54 -3.08 2.19
C THR A 63 11.89 -2.16 1.16
N VAL A 64 11.36 -1.01 1.60
CA VAL A 64 10.71 -0.05 0.70
C VAL A 64 11.72 0.55 -0.30
N TRP A 65 12.95 0.82 0.15
CA TRP A 65 14.02 1.34 -0.70
C TRP A 65 14.47 0.31 -1.73
N LEU A 66 14.61 -0.96 -1.34
CA LEU A 66 14.87 -2.05 -2.27
C LEU A 66 13.74 -2.18 -3.31
N GLY A 67 12.48 -2.05 -2.90
CA GLY A 67 11.34 -2.03 -3.80
C GLY A 67 11.44 -0.92 -4.85
N GLY A 68 11.84 0.29 -4.44
CA GLY A 68 12.11 1.41 -5.35
C GLY A 68 13.24 1.12 -6.33
N ALA A 69 14.35 0.51 -5.87
CA ALA A 69 15.46 0.13 -6.73
C ALA A 69 15.06 -0.93 -7.78
N ILE A 70 14.28 -1.93 -7.39
CA ILE A 70 13.73 -2.94 -8.32
C ILE A 70 12.77 -2.29 -9.31
N PHE A 71 11.87 -1.42 -8.82
CA PHE A 71 10.92 -0.71 -9.67
C PHE A 71 11.60 0.22 -10.68
N GLY A 72 12.71 0.86 -10.30
CA GLY A 72 13.49 1.71 -11.20
C GLY A 72 14.12 0.98 -12.39
N ILE A 73 14.26 -0.35 -12.31
CA ILE A 73 14.74 -1.20 -13.41
C ILE A 73 13.58 -1.63 -14.34
N ALA A 74 12.33 -1.59 -13.85
CA ALA A 74 11.15 -1.87 -14.66
C ALA A 74 10.83 -0.72 -15.64
N ASP A 75 9.73 -0.81 -16.40
CA ASP A 75 9.30 0.20 -17.39
C ASP A 75 8.88 1.53 -16.73
N LEU A 76 9.89 2.25 -16.24
CA LEU A 76 9.84 3.52 -15.54
C LEU A 76 9.51 4.73 -16.45
N PRO A 77 9.92 4.79 -17.74
CA PRO A 77 9.73 5.99 -18.57
C PRO A 77 8.27 6.43 -18.71
N SER A 78 7.32 5.48 -18.75
CA SER A 78 5.88 5.79 -18.86
C SER A 78 5.27 6.32 -17.56
N ARG A 79 5.98 6.24 -16.43
CA ARG A 79 5.50 6.58 -15.08
C ARG A 79 6.29 7.70 -14.41
N CYS A 80 7.31 8.22 -15.07
CA CYS A 80 8.10 9.35 -14.61
C CYS A 80 7.71 10.65 -15.30
N ILE A 81 7.95 11.76 -14.61
CA ILE A 81 7.73 13.10 -15.14
C ILE A 81 9.07 13.60 -15.67
N LEU A 82 9.09 13.96 -16.94
CA LEU A 82 10.26 14.55 -17.57
C LEU A 82 10.44 16.00 -17.11
N LYS A 83 11.67 16.49 -17.18
CA LYS A 83 12.01 17.88 -16.88
C LYS A 83 11.16 18.85 -17.71
N GLU A 84 10.96 18.55 -18.99
CA GLU A 84 10.22 19.38 -19.93
C GLU A 84 8.74 19.47 -19.56
N THR A 85 8.15 18.37 -19.08
CA THR A 85 6.78 18.34 -18.56
C THR A 85 6.67 19.17 -17.28
N TYR A 86 7.60 18.99 -16.34
CA TYR A 86 7.63 19.78 -15.11
C TYR A 86 7.79 21.28 -15.38
N LEU A 87 8.62 21.69 -16.36
CA LEU A 87 8.80 23.10 -16.70
C LEU A 87 7.55 23.74 -17.33
N LYS A 88 6.66 22.94 -17.94
CA LYS A 88 5.38 23.42 -18.48
C LYS A 88 4.34 23.58 -17.38
N ASP A 89 4.18 22.56 -16.55
CA ASP A 89 3.10 22.50 -15.56
C ASP A 89 3.49 23.10 -14.19
N ASN A 90 4.80 23.30 -13.97
CA ASN A 90 5.45 23.76 -12.75
C ASN A 90 5.03 23.00 -11.49
N ARG A 91 4.73 21.70 -11.63
CA ARG A 91 4.32 20.82 -10.54
C ARG A 91 4.45 19.35 -10.88
N VAL A 92 4.45 18.52 -9.84
CA VAL A 92 4.25 17.07 -9.91
C VAL A 92 2.76 16.80 -9.67
N PRO A 93 2.06 16.01 -10.51
CA PRO A 93 0.68 15.60 -10.26
C PRO A 93 0.55 14.93 -8.90
N ASP A 94 -0.49 15.31 -8.16
CA ASP A 94 -0.79 14.75 -6.85
C ASP A 94 -2.14 14.04 -6.88
N TRP A 95 -2.19 12.82 -6.35
CA TRP A 95 -3.40 12.02 -6.28
C TRP A 95 -4.51 12.72 -5.46
N ALA A 96 -4.17 13.65 -4.55
CA ALA A 96 -5.15 14.42 -3.78
C ALA A 96 -5.66 15.67 -4.53
N SER A 97 -4.98 16.08 -5.61
CA SER A 97 -5.28 17.31 -6.34
C SER A 97 -6.40 17.09 -7.37
N LEU A 98 -7.49 17.86 -7.26
CA LEU A 98 -8.60 17.81 -8.22
C LEU A 98 -8.22 18.30 -9.62
N LEU A 99 -7.10 19.02 -9.75
CA LEU A 99 -6.58 19.44 -11.05
C LEU A 99 -6.06 18.23 -11.85
N ASP A 100 -5.57 17.20 -11.16
CA ASP A 100 -5.00 15.98 -11.74
C ASP A 100 -6.04 14.86 -11.89
N ASN A 101 -7.09 14.88 -11.06
CA ASN A 101 -8.11 13.81 -10.99
C ASN A 101 -9.44 14.21 -11.60
N LYS A 102 -9.42 14.93 -12.73
CA LYS A 102 -10.66 15.19 -13.46
C LYS A 102 -11.13 13.91 -14.14
N LYS A 103 -12.41 13.56 -14.00
CA LYS A 103 -13.02 12.57 -14.88
C LYS A 103 -12.96 13.13 -16.29
N GLU A 104 -12.47 12.34 -17.24
CA GLU A 104 -12.64 12.66 -18.65
C GLU A 104 -14.15 12.74 -18.93
N ASP A 105 -14.61 13.88 -19.44
CA ASP A 105 -15.97 14.02 -19.93
C ASP A 105 -16.12 13.11 -21.15
N LEU A 106 -16.70 11.92 -20.94
CA LEU A 106 -17.29 11.09 -22.00
C LEU A 106 -18.47 11.87 -22.60
N GLY A 107 -18.16 12.86 -23.43
CA GLY A 107 -19.12 13.86 -23.89
C GLY A 107 -18.60 14.70 -25.07
N ALA A 108 -18.05 14.04 -26.09
CA ALA A 108 -17.94 14.62 -27.43
C ALA A 108 -18.00 13.51 -28.49
N GLY A 109 -19.02 12.65 -28.38
CA GLY A 109 -19.53 11.93 -29.54
C GLY A 109 -20.46 12.87 -30.29
N ILE A 110 -19.98 13.40 -31.41
CA ILE A 110 -20.82 13.82 -32.54
C ILE A 110 -20.62 12.76 -33.62
#